data_AF-A0A950XE43-F1
#
_entry.id   AF-A0A950XE43-F1
#
_cell.length_a   1.000
_cell.length_b   1.000
_cell.length_c   1.000
_cell.angle_alpha   90.00
_cell.angle_beta   90.00
_cell.angle_gamma   90.00
#
_symmetry.space_group_name_H-M   'P 1'
#
loop_
_entity.id
_entity.type
_entity.pdbx_description
1 polymer ?
#
loop_
_entity_poly.entity_id
_entity_poly.type
_entity_poly.pdbx_seq_one_letter_code
_entity_poly.pdbx_strand_id
1 'polypeptide(L)'
;KSNTDIPKAIDAKDNKTIDAFTRLKGPAFDHRFLAEMIQAHQKAIAEFKREAEHGTDADVKAFANSTLPKLQEHLEKARDLSKPAKHAK
;
A
#
# COMPACT_ATOMS: atom_id res chain seq x y z
N LYS A 1 12.42 23.59 -11.39
CA LYS A 1 12.50 22.72 -12.60
C LYS A 1 12.57 21.29 -12.10
N SER A 2 11.45 20.57 -12.02
CA SER A 2 11.44 19.18 -11.55
C SER A 2 11.66 18.26 -12.75
N ASN A 3 12.86 17.66 -12.80
CA ASN A 3 13.20 16.62 -13.75
C ASN A 3 12.63 15.29 -13.23
N THR A 4 11.35 15.03 -13.49
CA THR A 4 10.73 13.73 -13.23
C THR A 4 10.95 12.85 -14.44
N ASP A 5 12.04 12.10 -14.42
CA ASP A 5 12.23 10.97 -15.32
C ASP A 5 11.27 9.86 -14.86
N ILE A 6 10.04 9.91 -15.38
CA ILE A 6 8.97 8.98 -15.00
C ILE A 6 9.36 7.60 -15.54
N PRO A 7 9.50 6.58 -14.68
CA PRO A 7 9.73 5.21 -15.14
C PRO A 7 8.60 4.81 -16.11
N LYS A 8 8.94 4.62 -17.38
CA LYS A 8 7.98 4.22 -18.43
C LYS A 8 7.66 2.72 -18.43
N ALA A 9 8.41 1.93 -17.67
CA ALA A 9 8.28 0.49 -17.62
C ALA A 9 8.17 0.01 -16.17
N ILE A 10 7.37 -1.03 -15.99
CA ILE A 10 7.35 -1.84 -14.77
C ILE A 10 8.74 -2.49 -14.64
N ASP A 11 9.41 -2.29 -13.50
CA ASP A 11 10.74 -2.83 -13.30
C ASP A 11 10.73 -4.37 -13.13
N ALA A 12 11.91 -4.99 -13.16
CA ALA A 12 12.02 -6.45 -13.08
C ALA A 12 11.48 -7.05 -11.76
N LYS A 13 11.46 -6.28 -10.67
CA LYS A 13 10.93 -6.71 -9.38
C LYS A 13 9.41 -6.69 -9.41
N ASP A 14 8.82 -5.64 -9.95
CA ASP A 14 7.38 -5.51 -10.07
C ASP A 14 6.80 -6.55 -11.05
N ASN A 15 7.51 -6.87 -12.14
CA ASN A 15 7.13 -7.96 -13.04
C ASN A 15 7.10 -9.34 -12.34
N LYS A 16 8.06 -9.63 -11.44
CA LYS A 16 8.03 -10.88 -10.66
C LYS A 16 6.84 -10.95 -9.71
N THR A 17 6.48 -9.81 -9.13
CA THR A 17 5.28 -9.71 -8.29
C THR A 17 4.04 -10.02 -9.12
N ILE A 18 3.87 -9.37 -10.27
CA ILE A 18 2.75 -9.61 -11.20
C ILE A 18 2.68 -11.09 -11.59
N ASP A 19 3.80 -11.70 -11.97
CA ASP A 19 3.88 -13.11 -12.35
C ASP A 19 3.48 -14.06 -11.21
N ALA A 20 3.78 -13.71 -9.96
CA ALA A 20 3.34 -14.50 -8.82
C ALA A 20 1.82 -14.38 -8.63
N PHE A 21 1.26 -13.17 -8.80
CA PHE A 21 -0.16 -12.91 -8.64
C PHE A 21 -1.02 -13.56 -9.74
N THR A 22 -0.58 -13.56 -11.00
CA THR A 22 -1.34 -14.14 -12.13
C THR A 22 -1.58 -15.64 -11.97
N ARG A 23 -0.71 -16.34 -11.25
CA ARG A 23 -0.82 -17.79 -10.96
C ARG A 23 -1.76 -18.11 -9.81
N LEU A 24 -2.09 -17.15 -8.96
CA LEU A 24 -3.00 -17.36 -7.83
C LEU A 24 -4.47 -17.23 -8.26
N LYS A 25 -5.36 -17.91 -7.54
CA LYS A 25 -6.81 -17.92 -7.77
C LYS A 25 -7.55 -18.03 -6.43
N GLY A 26 -8.76 -17.47 -6.36
CA GLY A 26 -9.66 -17.60 -5.21
C GLY A 26 -8.99 -17.23 -3.88
N PRO A 27 -9.21 -18.00 -2.80
CA PRO A 27 -8.70 -17.66 -1.47
C PRO A 27 -7.17 -17.46 -1.39
N ALA A 28 -6.40 -18.16 -2.23
CA ALA A 28 -4.94 -18.01 -2.27
C ALA A 28 -4.52 -16.64 -2.83
N PHE A 29 -5.28 -16.13 -3.81
CA PHE A 29 -5.09 -14.77 -4.32
C PHE A 29 -5.46 -13.75 -3.23
N ASP A 30 -6.62 -13.90 -2.60
CA ASP A 30 -7.10 -12.96 -1.57
C ASP A 30 -6.13 -12.84 -0.41
N HIS A 31 -5.61 -13.97 0.09
CA HIS A 31 -4.64 -13.99 1.18
C HIS A 31 -3.33 -13.29 0.79
N ARG A 32 -2.79 -13.59 -0.40
CA ARG A 32 -1.55 -12.94 -0.86
C ARG A 32 -1.77 -11.44 -1.09
N PHE A 33 -2.89 -11.06 -1.69
CA PHE A 33 -3.23 -9.66 -1.95
C PHE A 33 -3.34 -8.87 -0.65
N LEU A 34 -4.06 -9.39 0.35
CA LEU A 34 -4.20 -8.73 1.65
C LEU A 34 -2.86 -8.60 2.39
N ALA A 35 -2.00 -9.61 2.33
CA ALA A 35 -0.67 -9.55 2.93
C ALA A 35 0.19 -8.43 2.31
N GLU A 36 0.21 -8.32 0.97
CA GLU A 36 0.93 -7.26 0.27
C GLU A 36 0.32 -5.87 0.54
N MET A 37 -1.01 -5.76 0.58
CA MET A 37 -1.69 -4.50 0.92
C MET A 37 -1.38 -4.03 2.33
N ILE A 38 -1.37 -4.93 3.32
CA ILE A 38 -1.01 -4.58 4.71
C ILE A 38 0.41 -4.02 4.75
N GLN A 39 1.38 -4.70 4.13
CA GLN A 39 2.78 -4.26 4.07
C GLN A 39 2.92 -2.89 3.38
N ALA A 40 2.28 -2.73 2.21
CA ALA A 40 2.32 -1.50 1.43
C ALA A 40 1.72 -0.31 2.19
N HIS A 41 0.56 -0.49 2.83
CA HIS A 41 -0.08 0.59 3.59
C HIS A 41 0.70 0.93 4.87
N GLN A 42 1.31 -0.04 5.55
CA GLN A 42 2.20 0.24 6.69
C GLN A 42 3.39 1.10 6.28
N LYS A 43 4.04 0.77 5.14
CA LYS A 43 5.15 1.55 4.60
C LYS A 43 4.70 2.95 4.20
N ALA A 44 3.58 3.07 3.47
CA ALA A 44 3.03 4.35 3.06
C ALA A 44 2.68 5.24 4.27
N ILE A 45 2.07 4.69 5.32
CA ILE A 45 1.78 5.44 6.56
C ILE A 45 3.08 5.96 7.19
N ALA A 46 4.14 5.16 7.25
CA ALA A 46 5.42 5.58 7.81
C ALA A 46 6.03 6.74 6.99
N GLU A 47 6.00 6.64 5.66
CA GLU A 47 6.50 7.68 4.75
C GLU A 47 5.67 8.96 4.85
N PHE A 48 4.35 8.86 4.88
CA PHE A 48 3.44 10.00 4.99
C PHE A 48 3.52 10.66 6.37
N LYS A 49 3.70 9.90 7.46
CA LYS A 49 3.95 10.49 8.79
C LYS A 49 5.26 11.27 8.80
N ARG A 50 6.33 10.68 8.27
CA ARG A 50 7.64 11.35 8.17
C ARG A 50 7.52 12.65 7.38
N GLU A 51 6.80 12.65 6.25
CA GLU A 51 6.60 13.84 5.44
C GLU A 51 5.73 14.89 6.14
N ALA A 52 4.63 14.47 6.78
CA ALA A 52 3.77 15.36 7.55
C ALA A 52 4.53 16.07 8.70
N GLU A 53 5.40 15.35 9.40
CA GLU A 53 6.13 15.85 10.57
C GLU A 53 7.39 16.64 10.19
N HIS A 54 8.16 16.15 9.21
CA HIS A 54 9.51 16.63 8.91
C HIS A 54 9.68 17.18 7.49
N GLY A 55 8.63 17.18 6.68
CA GLY A 55 8.64 17.78 5.34
C GLY A 55 8.94 19.27 5.38
N THR A 56 9.45 19.78 4.26
CA THR A 56 9.83 21.19 4.07
C THR A 56 8.91 21.92 3.10
N ASP A 57 8.34 21.22 2.13
CA ASP A 57 7.35 21.76 1.21
C ASP A 57 5.95 21.77 1.85
N ALA A 58 5.35 22.96 1.97
CA ALA A 58 4.09 23.14 2.69
C ALA A 58 2.92 22.38 2.04
N ASP A 59 2.88 22.32 0.71
CA ASP A 59 1.80 21.66 -0.03
C ASP A 59 1.93 20.13 0.12
N VAL A 60 3.15 19.60 0.05
CA VAL A 60 3.43 18.18 0.26
C VAL A 60 3.09 17.75 1.70
N LYS A 61 3.42 18.57 2.71
CA LYS A 61 3.01 18.32 4.10
C LYS A 61 1.50 18.31 4.28
N ALA A 62 0.80 19.25 3.66
CA ALA A 62 -0.67 19.32 3.75
C ALA A 62 -1.32 18.10 3.09
N PHE A 63 -0.79 17.67 1.94
CA PHE A 63 -1.21 16.45 1.28
C PHE A 63 -0.96 15.21 2.15
N ALA A 64 0.22 15.10 2.76
CA ALA A 64 0.56 13.98 3.65
C ALA A 64 -0.41 13.93 4.85
N ASN A 65 -0.63 15.06 5.53
CA ASN A 65 -1.55 15.14 6.67
C ASN A 65 -3.00 14.78 6.31
N SER A 66 -3.51 15.29 5.18
CA SER A 66 -4.90 15.03 4.77
C SER A 66 -5.13 13.60 4.29
N THR A 67 -4.09 12.91 3.81
CA THR A 67 -4.20 11.53 3.28
C THR A 67 -4.00 10.48 4.37
N LEU A 68 -3.23 10.77 5.42
CA LEU A 68 -2.90 9.84 6.51
C LEU A 68 -4.12 9.09 7.10
N PRO A 69 -5.26 9.75 7.41
CA PRO A 69 -6.43 9.06 7.95
C PRO A 69 -6.96 7.97 7.01
N LYS A 70 -6.92 8.23 5.69
CA LYS A 70 -7.43 7.27 4.71
C LYS A 70 -6.54 6.04 4.60
N LEU A 71 -5.22 6.23 4.64
CA LEU A 71 -4.27 5.12 4.64
C LEU A 71 -4.42 4.24 5.89
N GLN A 72 -4.67 4.86 7.06
CA GLN A 72 -4.94 4.14 8.31
C GLN A 72 -6.23 3.33 8.22
N GLU A 73 -7.32 3.94 7.72
CA GLU A 73 -8.60 3.25 7.50
C GLU A 73 -8.44 2.05 6.54
N HIS A 74 -7.69 2.21 5.46
CA HIS A 74 -7.40 1.12 4.52
C HIS A 74 -6.59 -0.01 5.16
N LEU A 75 -5.58 0.32 5.97
CA LEU A 75 -4.80 -0.68 6.70
C LEU A 75 -5.67 -1.48 7.68
N GLU A 76 -6.56 -0.82 8.41
CA GLU A 76 -7.49 -1.47 9.33
C GLU A 76 -8.42 -2.43 8.59
N LYS A 77 -9.02 -1.99 7.49
CA LYS A 77 -9.88 -2.84 6.64
C LYS A 77 -9.13 -4.04 6.09
N ALA A 78 -7.89 -3.85 5.61
CA ALA A 78 -7.07 -4.95 5.10
C ALA A 78 -6.76 -5.98 6.20
N ARG A 79 -6.45 -5.52 7.42
CA ARG A 79 -6.26 -6.40 8.58
C ARG A 79 -7.52 -7.15 8.95
N ASP A 80 -8.68 -6.49 8.93
CA ASP A 80 -9.95 -7.13 9.24
C ASP A 80 -10.32 -8.20 8.21
N LEU A 81 -10.12 -7.93 6.91
CA LEU A 81 -10.32 -8.91 5.85
C LEU A 81 -9.33 -10.08 5.92
N SER A 82 -8.13 -9.86 6.46
CA SER A 82 -7.13 -10.94 6.61
C SER A 82 -7.43 -11.91 7.75
N LYS A 83 -8.35 -11.55 8.66
CA LYS A 83 -8.74 -12.45 9.75
C LYS A 83 -9.56 -13.60 9.18
N PRO A 84 -9.34 -14.85 9.64
CA PRO A 84 -10.20 -15.96 9.26
C PRO A 84 -11.66 -15.62 9.63
N ALA A 85 -12.58 -15.86 8.70
CA ALA A 85 -14.00 -15.60 8.91
C ALA A 85 -14.47 -16.38 10.14
N LYS A 86 -15.03 -15.68 11.14
CA LYS A 86 -15.49 -16.29 12.41
C LYS A 86 -16.66 -17.27 12.25
N HIS A 87 -17.09 -17.58 11.03
CA HIS A 87 -18.28 -18.38 10.73
C HIS A 87 -18.00 -19.55 9.75
N ALA A 88 -16.74 -19.92 9.55
CA ALA A 88 -16.43 -21.23 8.96
C ALA A 88 -16.78 -22.31 10.00
N LYS A 89 -18.02 -22.81 9.93
CA LYS A 89 -18.53 -23.93 10.71
C LYS A 89 -17.89 -25.23 10.26
#